data_AF-A0A1A7XHI7-F1
#
_entry.id   AF-A0A1A7XHI7-F1
#
_cell.length_a   1.000
_cell.length_b   1.000
_cell.length_c   1.000
_cell.angle_alpha   90.00
_cell.angle_beta   90.00
_cell.angle_gamma   90.00
#
_symmetry.space_group_name_H-M   'P 1'
#
loop_
_entity.id
_entity.type
_entity.pdbx_description
1 polymer ?
#
loop_
_entity_poly.entity_id
_entity_poly.type
_entity_poly.pdbx_seq_one_letter_code
_entity_poly.pdbx_strand_id
1 'polypeptide(L)'
;MAEGGEGEEEIQFLRTDDQVVLQCTASVLKEQIKLCLSCEGFGNRLCFLETTSNAQNVPPDLAICSFILEQSLSVRALVEMLANTVEMTESSQGGGHRTLLYGHAILLRHHHSGMYLSCLTTSRSLTDKLAFDVGLQEDSTGEACWWTIHPASKQRSEGEKVRVGDDLILVSVSSERYLHLSYASGDLMVDASFMQTLWNMNPISSGCELAEGYLTGGHVLRLFHGHMDECLAIPTPEEGEEKRRTAHYEGGAVCSQARSLWRLEPLRISWSGSHMKWGQSFRIRHITTGRYLCLDDDKVLMVVDPEKANTKLSAFCFRISKEKVDVAQKRDVEGMGIPEIKYGESMCFVQHVSTGLWLTYAALDAKAARLGMMKRRVILHQEGHMDDALTVSRSQSEESQAARMIYSTTGLFRQFIKGLDSLSGKNKSPGS
;
A
#
# COMPACT_ATOMS: atom_id res chain seq x y z
N MET A 1 3.64 -32.24 -20.11
CA MET A 1 4.45 -31.08 -20.56
C MET A 1 3.63 -30.30 -21.59
N ALA A 2 2.73 -29.44 -21.11
CA ALA A 2 2.01 -28.40 -21.86
C ALA A 2 1.07 -27.68 -20.87
N GLU A 3 1.62 -27.03 -19.85
CA GLU A 3 0.87 -26.14 -18.92
C GLU A 3 1.69 -24.88 -18.58
N GLY A 4 2.72 -24.54 -19.38
CA GLY A 4 3.65 -23.44 -19.09
C GLY A 4 3.45 -22.16 -19.90
N GLY A 5 2.41 -22.08 -20.75
CA GLY A 5 2.29 -21.00 -21.74
C GLY A 5 1.39 -19.83 -21.33
N GLU A 6 0.28 -20.07 -20.64
CA GLU A 6 -0.72 -19.03 -20.36
C GLU A 6 -0.27 -18.07 -19.24
N GLY A 7 0.33 -18.58 -18.17
CA GLY A 7 0.81 -17.75 -17.06
C GLY A 7 2.00 -16.84 -17.39
N GLU A 8 2.80 -17.16 -18.42
CA GLU A 8 3.93 -16.29 -18.83
C GLU A 8 3.44 -15.02 -19.56
N GLU A 9 2.37 -15.10 -20.36
CA GLU A 9 1.77 -13.91 -20.97
C GLU A 9 1.07 -13.03 -19.93
N GLU A 10 0.59 -13.61 -18.83
CA GLU A 10 -0.08 -12.85 -17.76
C GLU A 10 0.88 -11.93 -17.02
N ILE A 11 2.09 -12.41 -16.76
CA ILE A 11 3.13 -11.66 -16.04
C ILE A 11 3.81 -10.60 -16.93
N GLN A 12 3.82 -10.80 -18.25
CA GLN A 12 4.57 -9.94 -19.18
C GLN A 12 3.82 -8.68 -19.62
N PHE A 13 2.49 -8.66 -19.59
CA PHE A 13 1.68 -7.58 -20.14
C PHE A 13 0.71 -7.02 -19.12
N LEU A 14 0.47 -5.71 -19.19
CA LEU A 14 -0.49 -5.02 -18.34
C LEU A 14 -1.91 -5.12 -18.91
N ARG A 15 -2.90 -5.34 -18.04
CA ARG A 15 -4.32 -5.46 -18.40
C ARG A 15 -5.19 -4.54 -17.56
N THR A 16 -6.42 -4.31 -18.02
CA THR A 16 -7.46 -3.70 -17.18
C THR A 16 -7.72 -4.57 -15.95
N ASP A 17 -8.08 -3.92 -14.84
CA ASP A 17 -8.25 -4.44 -13.47
C ASP A 17 -6.95 -4.76 -12.71
N ASP A 18 -5.79 -4.70 -13.36
CA ASP A 18 -4.51 -4.83 -12.64
C ASP A 18 -4.31 -3.65 -11.67
N GLN A 19 -3.77 -3.96 -10.50
CA GLN A 19 -3.28 -2.95 -9.57
C GLN A 19 -1.83 -2.64 -9.89
N VAL A 20 -1.52 -1.35 -10.05
CA VAL A 20 -0.21 -0.87 -10.49
C VAL A 20 0.26 0.32 -9.65
N VAL A 21 1.57 0.55 -9.63
CA VAL A 21 2.17 1.81 -9.20
C VAL A 21 2.87 2.47 -10.40
N LEU A 22 2.78 3.80 -10.47
CA LEU A 22 3.58 4.60 -11.39
C LEU A 22 4.89 4.98 -10.70
N GLN A 23 6.01 4.52 -11.24
CA GLN A 23 7.35 4.77 -10.71
C GLN A 23 8.18 5.57 -11.70
N CYS A 24 8.91 6.57 -11.21
CA CYS A 24 9.95 7.26 -11.97
C CYS A 24 11.28 7.22 -11.20
N THR A 25 12.35 7.62 -11.85
CA THR A 25 13.67 7.74 -11.23
C THR A 25 14.18 9.18 -11.34
N ALA A 26 14.66 9.73 -10.22
CA ALA A 26 15.28 11.04 -10.14
C ALA A 26 16.75 10.92 -9.76
N SER A 27 17.60 11.83 -10.26
CA SER A 27 18.99 11.93 -9.82
C SER A 27 19.13 13.02 -8.75
N VAL A 28 19.28 12.64 -7.48
CA VAL A 28 19.48 13.57 -6.35
C VAL A 28 20.86 13.30 -5.73
N LEU A 29 21.69 14.34 -5.57
CA LEU A 29 23.04 14.21 -5.02
C LEU A 29 23.92 13.15 -5.71
N LYS A 30 23.75 12.94 -7.02
CA LYS A 30 24.40 11.90 -7.85
C LYS A 30 23.97 10.46 -7.54
N GLU A 31 22.94 10.27 -6.74
CA GLU A 31 22.31 8.97 -6.53
C GLU A 31 20.97 8.90 -7.28
N GLN A 32 20.68 7.74 -7.86
CA GLN A 32 19.40 7.48 -8.50
C GLN A 32 18.40 7.05 -7.43
N ILE A 33 17.32 7.80 -7.28
CA ILE A 33 16.23 7.47 -6.37
C ILE A 33 14.97 7.12 -7.15
N LYS A 34 14.38 5.98 -6.84
CA LYS A 34 13.07 5.52 -7.28
C LYS A 34 11.96 6.16 -6.44
N LEU A 35 10.97 6.69 -7.13
CA LEU A 35 9.84 7.42 -6.56
C LEU A 35 8.55 6.87 -7.15
N CYS A 36 7.56 6.59 -6.30
CA CYS A 36 6.23 6.23 -6.73
C CYS A 36 5.29 7.43 -6.64
N LEU A 37 4.40 7.59 -7.62
CA LEU A 37 3.29 8.53 -7.53
C LEU A 37 2.35 8.10 -6.40
N SER A 38 1.97 9.05 -5.55
CA SER A 38 1.17 8.80 -4.36
C SER A 38 0.16 9.91 -4.13
N CYS A 39 -0.98 9.59 -3.53
CA CYS A 39 -1.94 10.59 -3.09
C CYS A 39 -2.79 10.07 -1.92
N GLU A 40 -3.05 10.91 -0.92
CA GLU A 40 -3.91 10.51 0.19
C GLU A 40 -5.41 10.46 -0.24
N GLY A 41 -5.80 11.31 -1.18
CA GLY A 41 -7.18 11.50 -1.57
C GLY A 41 -7.93 12.33 -0.53
N PHE A 42 -8.43 11.72 0.54
CA PHE A 42 -9.23 12.41 1.55
C PHE A 42 -8.36 13.44 2.31
N GLY A 43 -8.79 14.70 2.33
CA GLY A 43 -8.05 15.79 2.96
C GLY A 43 -6.89 16.36 2.12
N ASN A 44 -6.37 15.61 1.15
CA ASN A 44 -5.38 16.09 0.19
C ASN A 44 -5.56 15.43 -1.18
N ARG A 45 -6.08 16.19 -2.15
CA ARG A 45 -6.31 15.74 -3.52
C ARG A 45 -5.06 15.82 -4.41
N LEU A 46 -3.98 16.43 -3.97
CA LEU A 46 -2.80 16.66 -4.79
C LEU A 46 -1.86 15.47 -4.70
N CYS A 47 -1.31 15.07 -5.84
CA CYS A 47 -0.33 14.00 -5.88
C CYS A 47 1.02 14.47 -5.33
N PHE A 48 1.77 13.53 -4.77
CA PHE A 48 3.14 13.70 -4.30
C PHE A 48 3.94 12.42 -4.58
N LEU A 49 5.19 12.38 -4.13
CA LEU A 49 6.12 11.30 -4.43
C LEU A 49 6.52 10.55 -3.16
N GLU A 50 6.34 9.23 -3.18
CA GLU A 50 6.78 8.32 -2.13
C GLU A 50 8.11 7.67 -2.54
N THR A 51 9.16 7.83 -1.73
CA THR A 51 10.46 7.22 -2.05
C THR A 51 10.46 5.72 -1.76
N THR A 52 10.87 4.92 -2.74
CA THR A 52 10.94 3.45 -2.59
C THR A 52 12.38 2.92 -2.57
N SER A 53 13.38 3.80 -2.69
CA SER A 53 14.79 3.43 -2.77
C SER A 53 15.36 2.90 -1.45
N ASN A 54 14.88 3.45 -0.33
CA ASN A 54 15.37 3.12 1.00
C ASN A 54 14.47 2.11 1.74
N ALA A 55 13.70 1.31 1.01
CA ALA A 55 12.67 0.43 1.56
C ALA A 55 13.20 -0.58 2.60
N GLN A 56 14.50 -0.91 2.57
CA GLN A 56 15.13 -1.78 3.57
C GLN A 56 15.25 -1.12 4.95
N ASN A 57 15.45 0.20 5.01
CA ASN A 57 15.62 0.92 6.27
C ASN A 57 14.32 1.59 6.74
N VAL A 58 13.56 2.18 5.80
CA VAL A 58 12.28 2.83 6.09
C VAL A 58 11.22 2.29 5.12
N PRO A 59 10.16 1.62 5.58
CA PRO A 59 9.07 1.14 4.72
C PRO A 59 8.36 2.30 4.01
N PRO A 60 8.20 2.23 2.66
CA PRO A 60 7.39 3.19 1.93
C PRO A 60 5.89 2.99 2.18
N ASP A 61 5.10 4.05 2.12
CA ASP A 61 3.64 3.99 2.26
C ASP A 61 2.94 3.55 0.96
N LEU A 62 3.07 2.27 0.60
CA LEU A 62 2.49 1.73 -0.62
C LEU A 62 0.95 1.68 -0.62
N ALA A 63 0.30 1.86 0.54
CA ALA A 63 -1.17 1.81 0.63
C ALA A 63 -1.86 2.92 -0.18
N ILE A 64 -1.16 4.02 -0.42
CA ILE A 64 -1.64 5.23 -1.13
C ILE A 64 -0.90 5.46 -2.45
N CYS A 65 -0.06 4.51 -2.88
CA CYS A 65 0.64 4.55 -4.17
C CYS A 65 -0.10 3.75 -5.26
N SER A 66 -1.06 2.90 -4.86
CA SER A 66 -1.65 1.91 -5.75
C SER A 66 -2.82 2.47 -6.55
N PHE A 67 -2.82 2.22 -7.86
CA PHE A 67 -3.89 2.55 -8.79
C PHE A 67 -4.43 1.28 -9.45
N ILE A 68 -5.69 1.30 -9.87
CA ILE A 68 -6.34 0.25 -10.66
C ILE A 68 -6.44 0.77 -12.09
N LEU A 69 -6.03 -0.05 -13.06
CA LEU A 69 -6.26 0.19 -14.48
C LEU A 69 -7.72 -0.06 -14.84
N GLU A 70 -8.58 0.92 -14.67
CA GLU A 70 -10.03 0.73 -14.79
C GLU A 70 -10.50 0.59 -16.22
N GLN A 71 -9.94 1.40 -17.14
CA GLN A 71 -10.29 1.33 -18.56
C GLN A 71 -9.06 1.56 -19.45
N SER A 72 -9.09 0.97 -20.65
CA SER A 72 -8.18 1.24 -21.75
C SER A 72 -8.98 1.29 -23.05
N LEU A 73 -8.93 2.45 -23.74
CA LEU A 73 -9.67 2.71 -24.96
C LEU A 73 -8.75 3.34 -26.01
N SER A 74 -8.99 3.05 -27.29
CA SER A 74 -8.41 3.87 -28.35
C SER A 74 -8.93 5.31 -28.25
N VAL A 75 -8.14 6.29 -28.69
CA VAL A 75 -8.53 7.72 -28.64
C VAL A 75 -9.88 7.96 -29.35
N ARG A 76 -10.15 7.26 -30.47
CA ARG A 76 -11.44 7.38 -31.19
C ARG A 76 -12.61 6.88 -30.34
N ALA A 77 -12.45 5.72 -29.72
CA ALA A 77 -13.48 5.15 -28.84
C ALA A 77 -13.72 6.03 -27.60
N LEU A 78 -12.67 6.67 -27.07
CA LEU A 78 -12.80 7.64 -25.98
C LEU A 78 -13.64 8.85 -26.41
N VAL A 79 -13.35 9.45 -27.56
CA VAL A 79 -14.12 10.59 -28.08
C VAL A 79 -15.59 10.22 -28.29
N GLU A 80 -15.87 9.05 -28.85
CA GLU A 80 -17.24 8.55 -29.01
C GLU A 80 -17.93 8.34 -27.66
N MET A 81 -17.24 7.80 -26.66
CA MET A 81 -17.78 7.61 -25.31
C MET A 81 -18.10 8.94 -24.63
N LEU A 82 -17.18 9.92 -24.69
CA LEU A 82 -17.38 11.25 -24.10
C LEU A 82 -18.47 12.07 -24.81
N ALA A 83 -18.70 11.82 -26.10
CA ALA A 83 -19.83 12.42 -26.81
C ALA A 83 -21.19 11.83 -26.38
N ASN A 84 -21.21 10.58 -25.93
CA ASN A 84 -22.42 9.82 -25.60
C ASN A 84 -22.74 9.76 -24.09
N THR A 85 -21.92 10.35 -23.22
CA THR A 85 -22.12 10.34 -21.76
C THR A 85 -23.41 11.01 -21.25
N VAL A 86 -24.21 11.62 -22.14
CA VAL A 86 -25.56 12.13 -21.79
C VAL A 86 -26.62 11.01 -21.77
N GLU A 87 -26.38 9.86 -22.41
CA GLU A 87 -27.35 8.75 -22.48
C GLU A 87 -26.90 7.46 -21.76
N MET A 88 -25.66 7.40 -21.26
CA MET A 88 -25.09 6.19 -20.65
C MET A 88 -24.99 6.27 -19.12
N THR A 89 -26.10 6.47 -18.42
CA THR A 89 -26.19 6.00 -17.03
C THR A 89 -26.34 4.47 -17.06
N GLU A 90 -25.30 3.76 -16.65
CA GLU A 90 -25.26 2.29 -16.45
C GLU A 90 -25.07 1.36 -17.68
N SER A 91 -24.37 1.80 -18.73
CA SER A 91 -23.78 0.83 -19.68
C SER A 91 -22.28 0.74 -19.46
N SER A 92 -21.91 0.08 -18.36
CA SER A 92 -20.59 -0.50 -18.19
C SER A 92 -20.36 -1.51 -19.31
N GLN A 93 -19.86 -1.05 -20.46
CA GLN A 93 -19.21 -1.90 -21.45
C GLN A 93 -17.88 -2.39 -20.84
N GLY A 94 -17.99 -3.16 -19.75
CA GLY A 94 -16.93 -3.92 -19.11
C GLY A 94 -16.52 -5.03 -20.06
N GLY A 95 -15.71 -4.69 -21.05
CA GLY A 95 -14.91 -5.69 -21.73
C GLY A 95 -13.92 -6.24 -20.72
N GLY A 96 -13.93 -7.57 -20.51
CA GLY A 96 -13.00 -8.25 -19.61
C GLY A 96 -11.53 -7.91 -19.88
N HIS A 97 -10.63 -8.35 -19.01
CA HIS A 97 -9.20 -7.99 -18.94
C HIS A 97 -8.52 -7.67 -20.28
N ARG A 98 -8.57 -6.39 -20.70
CA ARG A 98 -8.01 -5.92 -21.97
C ARG A 98 -6.54 -5.61 -21.78
N THR A 99 -5.68 -6.15 -22.64
CA THR A 99 -4.26 -5.77 -22.68
C THR A 99 -4.11 -4.30 -23.10
N LEU A 100 -3.26 -3.56 -22.39
CA LEU A 100 -2.91 -2.18 -22.73
C LEU A 100 -2.10 -2.15 -24.03
N LEU A 101 -2.44 -1.21 -24.91
CA LEU A 101 -1.69 -0.93 -26.14
C LEU A 101 -1.13 0.49 -26.09
N TYR A 102 0.03 0.70 -26.69
CA TYR A 102 0.52 2.06 -26.96
C TYR A 102 -0.49 2.81 -27.83
N GLY A 103 -0.76 4.06 -27.47
CA GLY A 103 -1.72 4.95 -28.14
C GLY A 103 -3.13 4.89 -27.58
N HIS A 104 -3.38 3.99 -26.64
CA HIS A 104 -4.62 4.00 -25.89
C HIS A 104 -4.61 5.09 -24.82
N ALA A 105 -5.80 5.63 -24.57
CA ALA A 105 -6.12 6.37 -23.36
C ALA A 105 -6.48 5.40 -22.24
N ILE A 106 -5.94 5.64 -21.05
CA ILE A 106 -6.21 4.87 -19.84
C ILE A 106 -6.88 5.73 -18.77
N LEU A 107 -7.67 5.05 -17.94
CA LEU A 107 -8.28 5.60 -16.74
C LEU A 107 -7.68 4.92 -15.52
N LEU A 108 -7.11 5.71 -14.61
CA LEU A 108 -6.44 5.24 -13.41
C LEU A 108 -7.26 5.61 -12.17
N ARG A 109 -7.77 4.61 -11.45
CA ARG A 109 -8.49 4.81 -10.19
C ARG A 109 -7.58 4.54 -9.01
N HIS A 110 -7.42 5.52 -8.12
CA HIS A 110 -6.68 5.36 -6.89
C HIS A 110 -7.35 4.31 -5.99
N HIS A 111 -6.60 3.25 -5.64
CA HIS A 111 -7.14 2.07 -4.96
C HIS A 111 -7.77 2.40 -3.61
N HIS A 112 -7.12 3.27 -2.81
CA HIS A 112 -7.61 3.59 -1.47
C HIS A 112 -8.84 4.48 -1.48
N SER A 113 -8.84 5.56 -2.27
CA SER A 113 -9.92 6.56 -2.21
C SER A 113 -11.06 6.34 -3.22
N GLY A 114 -10.87 5.48 -4.22
CA GLY A 114 -11.82 5.27 -5.31
C GLY A 114 -11.92 6.43 -6.30
N MET A 115 -11.04 7.44 -6.19
CA MET A 115 -11.00 8.63 -7.03
C MET A 115 -10.09 8.43 -8.24
N TYR A 116 -10.21 9.27 -9.26
CA TYR A 116 -9.49 9.14 -10.51
C TYR A 116 -8.30 10.08 -10.60
N LEU A 117 -7.17 9.62 -11.15
CA LEU A 117 -5.99 10.45 -11.40
C LEU A 117 -6.27 11.43 -12.54
N SER A 118 -6.11 12.72 -12.27
CA SER A 118 -6.52 13.79 -13.19
C SER A 118 -5.49 14.91 -13.29
N CYS A 119 -5.47 15.54 -14.47
CA CYS A 119 -4.87 16.86 -14.65
C CYS A 119 -5.85 17.92 -14.12
N LEU A 120 -5.46 18.66 -13.09
CA LEU A 120 -6.28 19.70 -12.49
C LEU A 120 -6.17 21.01 -13.27
N THR A 121 -7.08 21.96 -13.01
CA THR A 121 -7.04 23.31 -13.59
C THR A 121 -6.23 24.30 -12.76
N THR A 122 -5.87 23.92 -11.53
CA THR A 122 -5.01 24.73 -10.66
C THR A 122 -3.55 24.60 -11.08
N SER A 123 -2.75 25.60 -10.73
CA SER A 123 -1.30 25.59 -10.91
C SER A 123 -0.63 26.16 -9.67
N ARG A 124 0.26 25.37 -9.06
CA ARG A 124 1.10 25.80 -7.93
C ARG A 124 2.58 25.88 -8.27
N SER A 125 2.97 25.50 -9.48
CA SER A 125 4.36 25.55 -9.91
C SER A 125 4.83 27.00 -9.96
N LEU A 126 5.93 27.29 -9.24
CA LEU A 126 6.55 28.61 -9.22
C LEU A 126 7.50 28.81 -10.41
N THR A 127 7.99 27.72 -10.99
CA THR A 127 9.00 27.70 -12.05
C THR A 127 8.39 27.55 -13.44
N ASP A 128 7.31 26.77 -13.56
CA ASP A 128 6.57 26.60 -14.82
C ASP A 128 5.12 27.03 -14.65
N LYS A 129 4.81 28.27 -15.06
CA LYS A 129 3.45 28.83 -15.00
C LYS A 129 2.45 28.17 -15.93
N LEU A 130 2.93 27.37 -16.89
CA LEU A 130 2.09 26.61 -17.80
C LEU A 130 1.82 25.20 -17.27
N ALA A 131 2.52 24.77 -16.22
CA ALA A 131 2.27 23.48 -15.60
C ALA A 131 0.95 23.50 -14.83
N PHE A 132 0.21 22.39 -14.93
CA PHE A 132 -0.99 22.17 -14.14
C PHE A 132 -0.71 21.18 -12.99
N ASP A 133 -1.41 21.34 -11.88
CA ASP A 133 -1.33 20.38 -10.79
C ASP A 133 -1.88 19.01 -11.23
N VAL A 134 -1.28 17.94 -10.71
CA VAL A 134 -1.80 16.57 -10.86
C VAL A 134 -2.39 16.12 -9.53
N GLY A 135 -3.58 15.53 -9.58
CA GLY A 135 -4.33 15.18 -8.37
C GLY A 135 -5.45 14.17 -8.64
N LEU A 136 -6.36 14.03 -7.68
CA LEU A 136 -7.49 13.11 -7.75
C LEU A 136 -8.83 13.86 -7.89
N GLN A 137 -9.72 13.36 -8.75
CA GLN A 137 -11.12 13.80 -8.87
C GLN A 137 -12.11 12.69 -8.49
N GLU A 138 -13.28 13.06 -7.98
CA GLU A 138 -14.26 12.10 -7.45
C GLU A 138 -14.95 11.28 -8.53
N ASP A 139 -15.28 11.90 -9.65
CA ASP A 139 -15.85 11.26 -10.81
C ASP A 139 -14.85 11.21 -11.98
N SER A 140 -15.14 10.36 -12.95
CA SER A 140 -14.35 10.21 -14.16
C SER A 140 -14.91 11.00 -15.34
N THR A 141 -15.71 12.05 -15.08
CA THR A 141 -16.39 12.79 -16.15
C THR A 141 -15.42 13.68 -16.92
N GLY A 142 -15.65 13.78 -18.23
CA GLY A 142 -14.82 14.58 -19.12
C GLY A 142 -13.42 14.00 -19.35
N GLU A 143 -12.53 14.84 -19.89
CA GLU A 143 -11.22 14.44 -20.39
C GLU A 143 -10.11 14.48 -19.33
N ALA A 144 -10.34 15.15 -18.20
CA ALA A 144 -9.30 15.47 -17.22
C ALA A 144 -8.67 14.22 -16.56
N CYS A 145 -9.42 13.13 -16.48
CA CYS A 145 -9.01 11.87 -15.85
C CYS A 145 -8.32 10.89 -16.81
N TRP A 146 -8.21 11.25 -18.09
CA TRP A 146 -7.71 10.36 -19.13
C TRP A 146 -6.28 10.69 -19.51
N TRP A 147 -5.47 9.64 -19.68
CA TRP A 147 -4.06 9.74 -20.02
C TRP A 147 -3.72 8.82 -21.20
N THR A 148 -3.11 9.31 -22.27
CA THR A 148 -2.61 8.45 -23.35
C THR A 148 -1.22 7.92 -23.03
N ILE A 149 -0.98 6.65 -23.39
CA ILE A 149 0.31 5.98 -23.19
C ILE A 149 1.10 6.01 -24.50
N HIS A 150 2.31 6.55 -24.48
CA HIS A 150 3.21 6.59 -25.62
C HIS A 150 4.55 5.89 -25.34
N PRO A 151 5.16 5.27 -26.37
CA PRO A 151 6.46 4.63 -26.21
C PRO A 151 7.56 5.67 -26.02
N ALA A 152 8.43 5.47 -25.03
CA ALA A 152 9.56 6.36 -24.77
C ALA A 152 10.67 6.30 -25.85
N SER A 153 10.73 5.20 -26.61
CA SER A 153 11.77 4.98 -27.63
C SER A 153 11.21 4.30 -28.88
N LYS A 154 11.98 4.33 -29.97
CA LYS A 154 11.64 3.67 -31.25
C LYS A 154 11.66 2.14 -31.21
N GLN A 155 11.94 1.52 -30.05
CA GLN A 155 11.88 0.06 -29.87
C GLN A 155 10.45 -0.46 -29.72
N ARG A 156 9.49 0.45 -29.52
CA ARG A 156 8.05 0.18 -29.43
C ARG A 156 7.31 1.11 -30.37
N SER A 157 6.14 0.66 -30.82
CA SER A 157 5.28 1.39 -31.75
C SER A 157 3.86 1.49 -31.22
N GLU A 158 3.13 2.51 -31.67
CA GLU A 158 1.70 2.64 -31.44
C GLU A 158 0.95 1.36 -31.87
N GLY A 159 0.01 0.90 -31.04
CA GLY A 159 -0.72 -0.35 -31.22
C GLY A 159 -0.01 -1.62 -30.70
N GLU A 160 1.27 -1.56 -30.32
CA GLU A 160 1.93 -2.69 -29.65
C GLU A 160 1.46 -2.86 -28.20
N LYS A 161 1.48 -4.11 -27.69
CA LYS A 161 1.18 -4.43 -26.29
C LYS A 161 2.22 -3.79 -25.36
N VAL A 162 1.76 -3.12 -24.32
CA VAL A 162 2.61 -2.54 -23.27
C VAL A 162 3.10 -3.66 -22.35
N ARG A 163 4.43 -3.82 -22.21
CA ARG A 163 5.02 -4.83 -21.34
C ARG A 163 5.30 -4.29 -19.94
N VAL A 164 5.28 -5.17 -18.95
CA VAL A 164 5.77 -4.87 -17.61
C VAL A 164 7.24 -4.48 -17.70
N GLY A 165 7.59 -3.33 -17.12
CA GLY A 165 8.96 -2.78 -17.13
C GLY A 165 9.29 -1.93 -18.36
N ASP A 166 8.37 -1.73 -19.31
CA ASP A 166 8.58 -0.74 -20.36
C ASP A 166 8.64 0.70 -19.77
N ASP A 167 9.42 1.58 -20.42
CA ASP A 167 9.42 3.02 -20.15
C ASP A 167 8.28 3.69 -20.91
N LEU A 168 7.43 4.43 -20.18
CA LEU A 168 6.21 5.04 -20.69
C LEU A 168 6.29 6.56 -20.60
N ILE A 169 5.68 7.21 -21.61
CA ILE A 169 5.31 8.62 -21.55
C ILE A 169 3.79 8.69 -21.39
N LEU A 170 3.32 9.39 -20.36
CA LEU A 170 1.90 9.60 -20.11
C LEU A 170 1.53 11.04 -20.47
N VAL A 171 0.52 11.22 -21.32
CA VAL A 171 0.05 12.53 -21.79
C VAL A 171 -1.41 12.73 -21.36
N SER A 172 -1.70 13.82 -20.68
CA SER A 172 -3.06 14.19 -20.31
C SER A 172 -3.90 14.49 -21.56
N VAL A 173 -5.09 13.90 -21.65
CA VAL A 173 -6.01 14.17 -22.77
C VAL A 173 -6.52 15.61 -22.73
N SER A 174 -6.85 16.13 -21.53
CA SER A 174 -7.46 17.47 -21.41
C SER A 174 -6.51 18.64 -21.65
N SER A 175 -5.20 18.42 -21.48
CA SER A 175 -4.20 19.50 -21.50
C SER A 175 -3.07 19.28 -22.50
N GLU A 176 -2.99 18.09 -23.11
CA GLU A 176 -1.90 17.68 -24.01
C GLU A 176 -0.50 17.82 -23.38
N ARG A 177 -0.42 17.72 -22.06
CA ARG A 177 0.80 17.85 -21.26
C ARG A 177 1.24 16.51 -20.69
N TYR A 178 2.54 16.35 -20.51
CA TYR A 178 3.14 15.15 -19.96
C TYR A 178 2.97 15.09 -18.45
N LEU A 179 2.70 13.91 -17.91
CA LEU A 179 2.89 13.65 -16.48
C LEU A 179 4.39 13.78 -16.17
N HIS A 180 4.74 14.80 -15.40
CA HIS A 180 6.11 15.28 -15.29
C HIS A 180 6.60 15.26 -13.84
N LEU A 181 7.82 14.74 -13.66
CA LEU A 181 8.59 14.88 -12.44
C LEU A 181 9.31 16.23 -12.48
N SER A 182 8.82 17.17 -11.70
CA SER A 182 9.37 18.53 -11.59
C SER A 182 10.29 18.64 -10.38
N TYR A 183 11.33 19.46 -10.52
CA TYR A 183 12.22 19.84 -9.43
C TYR A 183 12.16 21.35 -9.26
N ALA A 184 11.60 21.79 -8.13
CA ALA A 184 11.45 23.20 -7.81
C ALA A 184 11.99 23.48 -6.41
N SER A 185 12.93 24.42 -6.32
CA SER A 185 13.43 24.95 -5.04
C SER A 185 13.97 23.93 -4.03
N GLY A 186 14.47 22.78 -4.50
CA GLY A 186 14.99 21.72 -3.63
C GLY A 186 14.04 20.54 -3.42
N ASP A 187 12.77 20.68 -3.82
CA ASP A 187 11.75 19.66 -3.67
C ASP A 187 11.37 19.02 -5.01
N LEU A 188 11.18 17.71 -4.97
CA LEU A 188 10.62 16.95 -6.09
C LEU A 188 9.10 16.97 -6.00
N MET A 189 8.45 17.31 -7.11
CA MET A 189 7.00 17.42 -7.20
C MET A 189 6.50 16.78 -8.51
N VAL A 190 5.19 16.63 -8.61
CA VAL A 190 4.54 16.13 -9.83
C VAL A 190 3.59 17.18 -10.36
N ASP A 191 3.72 17.46 -11.65
CA ASP A 191 2.86 18.35 -12.39
C ASP A 191 2.59 17.80 -13.80
N ALA A 192 1.69 18.44 -14.53
CA ALA A 192 1.49 18.20 -15.95
C ALA A 192 2.14 19.34 -16.72
N SER A 193 3.24 19.06 -17.44
CA SER A 193 4.08 20.08 -18.10
C SER A 193 4.44 19.71 -19.55
N PHE A 194 5.21 20.56 -20.24
CA PHE A 194 5.73 20.25 -21.58
C PHE A 194 6.99 19.39 -21.58
N MET A 195 7.51 19.02 -20.42
CA MET A 195 8.71 18.20 -20.28
C MET A 195 8.35 16.74 -20.01
N GLN A 196 8.99 15.84 -20.74
CA GLN A 196 8.76 14.41 -20.60
C GLN A 196 9.43 13.84 -19.34
N THR A 197 8.79 12.84 -18.76
CA THR A 197 9.35 12.00 -17.70
C THR A 197 9.09 10.55 -18.05
N LEU A 198 10.10 9.70 -17.87
CA LEU A 198 9.96 8.26 -18.05
C LEU A 198 9.28 7.67 -16.81
N TRP A 199 8.15 7.02 -17.03
CA TRP A 199 7.41 6.31 -16.00
C TRP A 199 7.41 4.81 -16.29
N ASN A 200 7.62 4.00 -15.26
CA ASN A 200 7.40 2.57 -15.29
C ASN A 200 6.11 2.25 -14.56
N MET A 201 5.25 1.45 -15.18
CA MET A 201 4.04 0.94 -14.56
C MET A 201 4.34 -0.46 -14.00
N ASN A 202 4.52 -0.54 -12.68
CA ASN A 202 4.88 -1.79 -12.01
C ASN A 202 3.62 -2.46 -11.43
N PRO A 203 3.35 -3.74 -11.75
CA PRO A 203 2.20 -4.46 -11.19
C PRO A 203 2.41 -4.70 -9.69
N ILE A 204 1.36 -4.46 -8.91
CA ILE A 204 1.24 -4.79 -7.49
C ILE A 204 0.49 -6.10 -7.31
N SER A 205 -0.60 -6.29 -8.06
CA SER A 205 -1.35 -7.54 -8.14
C SER A 205 -2.08 -7.60 -9.48
N SER A 206 -2.32 -8.81 -9.96
CA SER A 206 -3.16 -9.04 -11.14
C SER A 206 -4.64 -8.87 -10.79
N GLY A 207 -5.42 -8.34 -11.73
CA GLY A 207 -6.89 -8.30 -11.65
C GLY A 207 -7.58 -9.60 -12.05
N CYS A 208 -6.88 -10.52 -12.73
CA CYS A 208 -7.47 -11.72 -13.34
C CYS A 208 -7.10 -13.04 -12.64
N GLU A 209 -5.97 -13.12 -11.95
CA GLU A 209 -5.45 -14.35 -11.33
C GLU A 209 -5.70 -14.46 -9.80
N LEU A 210 -6.53 -13.59 -9.23
CA LEU A 210 -6.71 -13.56 -7.78
C LEU A 210 -7.55 -14.74 -7.28
N ALA A 211 -6.92 -15.72 -6.64
CA ALA A 211 -7.64 -16.83 -6.00
C ALA A 211 -8.44 -16.35 -4.77
N GLU A 212 -9.76 -16.57 -4.79
CA GLU A 212 -10.65 -16.21 -3.68
C GLU A 212 -10.34 -16.98 -2.39
N GLY A 213 -10.51 -16.32 -1.24
CA GLY A 213 -10.30 -16.94 0.08
C GLY A 213 -8.83 -17.07 0.51
N TYR A 214 -7.87 -16.69 -0.34
CA TYR A 214 -6.44 -16.74 -0.01
C TYR A 214 -5.86 -15.39 0.39
N LEU A 215 -4.92 -15.44 1.31
CA LEU A 215 -4.17 -14.29 1.79
C LEU A 215 -3.22 -13.77 0.70
N THR A 216 -3.30 -12.47 0.43
CA THR A 216 -2.32 -11.73 -0.35
C THR A 216 -1.67 -10.63 0.48
N GLY A 217 -0.53 -10.13 0.01
CA GLY A 217 0.11 -8.97 0.61
C GLY A 217 -0.72 -7.69 0.40
N GLY A 218 -0.52 -6.71 1.27
CA GLY A 218 -1.24 -5.44 1.27
C GLY A 218 -2.66 -5.49 1.85
N HIS A 219 -3.23 -6.68 2.09
CA HIS A 219 -4.54 -6.78 2.75
C HIS A 219 -4.49 -6.32 4.20
N VAL A 220 -5.58 -5.68 4.63
CA VAL A 220 -5.87 -5.35 6.03
C VAL A 220 -6.65 -6.50 6.66
N LEU A 221 -6.21 -6.92 7.83
CA LEU A 221 -6.71 -8.13 8.49
C LEU A 221 -6.58 -8.06 10.02
N ARG A 222 -7.19 -9.05 10.67
CA ARG A 222 -7.03 -9.38 12.08
C ARG A 222 -6.27 -10.69 12.23
N LEU A 223 -5.43 -10.74 13.25
CA LEU A 223 -4.67 -11.93 13.66
C LEU A 223 -5.34 -12.49 14.92
N PHE A 224 -6.09 -13.58 14.77
CA PHE A 224 -6.84 -14.20 15.85
C PHE A 224 -6.02 -15.31 16.50
N HIS A 225 -6.00 -15.32 17.82
CA HIS A 225 -5.40 -16.37 18.65
C HIS A 225 -6.52 -17.20 19.30
N GLY A 226 -6.35 -18.52 19.40
CA GLY A 226 -7.40 -19.42 19.90
C GLY A 226 -8.54 -19.62 18.91
N HIS A 227 -9.72 -20.03 19.40
CA HIS A 227 -10.92 -20.26 18.59
C HIS A 227 -11.64 -18.94 18.24
N MET A 228 -10.88 -17.96 17.72
CA MET A 228 -11.34 -16.64 17.23
C MET A 228 -11.97 -15.70 18.28
N ASP A 229 -11.73 -15.95 19.56
CA ASP A 229 -12.24 -15.14 20.68
C ASP A 229 -11.27 -14.04 21.12
N GLU A 230 -9.98 -14.14 20.77
CA GLU A 230 -8.95 -13.14 21.05
C GLU A 230 -8.21 -12.73 19.77
N CYS A 231 -7.83 -11.44 19.65
CA CYS A 231 -7.06 -10.96 18.51
C CYS A 231 -5.90 -10.04 18.93
N LEU A 232 -4.90 -9.93 18.05
CA LEU A 232 -3.77 -9.02 18.22
C LEU A 232 -4.26 -7.56 18.13
N ALA A 233 -4.01 -6.78 19.17
CA ALA A 233 -4.39 -5.38 19.23
C ALA A 233 -3.38 -4.54 20.02
N ILE A 234 -3.49 -3.21 19.87
CA ILE A 234 -2.79 -2.25 20.73
C ILE A 234 -3.74 -1.67 21.80
N PRO A 235 -3.20 -1.14 22.92
CA PRO A 235 -3.98 -0.36 23.89
C PRO A 235 -4.74 0.83 23.27
N THR A 236 -5.76 1.30 23.98
CA THR A 236 -6.56 2.43 23.50
C THR A 236 -5.81 3.77 23.66
N PRO A 237 -6.21 4.83 22.92
CA PRO A 237 -5.64 6.17 23.09
C PRO A 237 -5.67 6.71 24.52
N GLU A 238 -6.73 6.40 25.28
CA GLU A 238 -6.93 6.85 26.67
C GLU A 238 -5.90 6.25 27.63
N GLU A 239 -5.34 5.08 27.30
CA GLU A 239 -4.31 4.44 28.10
C GLU A 239 -2.93 5.11 27.98
N GLY A 240 -2.76 6.02 27.00
CA GLY A 240 -1.54 6.80 26.76
C GLY A 240 -0.63 6.23 25.67
N GLU A 241 0.10 7.11 24.98
CA GLU A 241 0.93 6.77 23.81
C GLU A 241 2.04 5.76 24.10
N GLU A 242 2.60 5.77 25.31
CA GLU A 242 3.66 4.83 25.68
C GLU A 242 3.16 3.39 25.75
N LYS A 243 1.97 3.17 26.32
CA LYS A 243 1.35 1.84 26.33
C LYS A 243 1.02 1.37 24.91
N ARG A 244 0.66 2.29 24.00
CA ARG A 244 0.40 1.99 22.58
C ARG A 244 1.63 1.57 21.79
N ARG A 245 2.82 1.55 22.40
CA ARG A 245 4.02 0.91 21.84
C ARG A 245 4.08 -0.59 22.10
N THR A 246 3.08 -1.18 22.75
CA THR A 246 3.02 -2.62 23.02
C THR A 246 1.79 -3.27 22.39
N ALA A 247 1.91 -4.54 22.01
CA ALA A 247 0.82 -5.34 21.43
C ALA A 247 0.34 -6.42 22.42
N HIS A 248 -0.95 -6.75 22.37
CA HIS A 248 -1.60 -7.71 23.26
C HIS A 248 -2.55 -8.62 22.48
N TYR A 249 -2.76 -9.84 22.97
CA TYR A 249 -3.98 -10.58 22.68
C TYR A 249 -5.06 -10.10 23.64
N GLU A 250 -6.19 -9.69 23.06
CA GLU A 250 -7.34 -9.17 23.78
C GLU A 250 -8.62 -9.69 23.09
N GLY A 251 -9.58 -10.13 23.89
CA GLY A 251 -10.86 -10.64 23.41
C GLY A 251 -12.01 -9.64 23.49
N GLY A 252 -13.19 -10.06 23.01
CA GLY A 252 -14.42 -9.28 23.08
C GLY A 252 -14.49 -8.15 22.04
N ALA A 253 -14.89 -6.95 22.47
CA ALA A 253 -15.22 -5.85 21.56
C ALA A 253 -14.06 -5.39 20.66
N VAL A 254 -12.81 -5.64 21.04
CA VAL A 254 -11.64 -5.28 20.23
C VAL A 254 -11.59 -6.00 18.89
N CYS A 255 -12.21 -7.18 18.78
CA CYS A 255 -12.28 -7.98 17.56
C CYS A 255 -13.09 -7.32 16.43
N SER A 256 -13.81 -6.22 16.73
CA SER A 256 -14.53 -5.39 15.76
C SER A 256 -14.08 -3.91 15.80
N GLN A 257 -12.96 -3.60 16.44
CA GLN A 257 -12.42 -2.24 16.54
C GLN A 257 -11.22 -2.03 15.60
N ALA A 258 -10.94 -0.77 15.26
CA ALA A 258 -9.85 -0.42 14.36
C ALA A 258 -8.44 -0.67 14.94
N ARG A 259 -8.31 -0.82 16.27
CA ARG A 259 -7.04 -1.07 16.96
C ARG A 259 -6.52 -2.52 16.85
N SER A 260 -7.31 -3.41 16.25
CA SER A 260 -6.92 -4.79 15.92
C SER A 260 -6.63 -4.98 14.42
N LEU A 261 -6.65 -3.90 13.63
CA LEU A 261 -6.40 -3.96 12.19
C LEU A 261 -4.92 -3.81 11.88
N TRP A 262 -4.40 -4.75 11.10
CA TRP A 262 -3.01 -4.80 10.66
C TRP A 262 -2.94 -5.01 9.14
N ARG A 263 -1.95 -4.40 8.49
CA ARG A 263 -1.60 -4.63 7.08
C ARG A 263 -0.32 -5.44 7.02
N LEU A 264 -0.33 -6.50 6.22
CA LEU A 264 0.89 -7.26 5.92
C LEU A 264 1.56 -6.67 4.69
N GLU A 265 2.82 -6.28 4.82
CA GLU A 265 3.58 -5.63 3.75
C GLU A 265 4.79 -6.51 3.39
N PRO A 266 4.72 -7.31 2.30
CA PRO A 266 5.87 -8.07 1.83
C PRO A 266 7.09 -7.19 1.56
N LEU A 267 8.30 -7.75 1.70
CA LEU A 267 9.55 -7.02 1.52
C LEU A 267 9.91 -6.79 0.03
N ARG A 268 8.94 -6.37 -0.78
CA ARG A 268 9.07 -6.07 -2.21
C ARG A 268 8.07 -4.99 -2.62
N ILE A 269 8.34 -4.28 -3.72
CA ILE A 269 7.43 -3.26 -4.29
C ILE A 269 6.54 -3.89 -5.35
N SER A 270 7.10 -4.27 -6.50
CA SER A 270 6.36 -5.01 -7.54
C SER A 270 5.87 -6.34 -6.98
N TRP A 271 4.66 -6.74 -7.32
CA TRP A 271 3.97 -7.94 -6.83
C TRP A 271 3.86 -8.02 -5.30
N SER A 272 3.87 -6.87 -4.59
CA SER A 272 3.63 -6.87 -3.14
C SER A 272 2.21 -7.33 -2.77
N GLY A 273 1.28 -7.38 -3.72
CA GLY A 273 -0.07 -7.92 -3.59
C GLY A 273 -0.24 -9.34 -4.10
N SER A 274 0.85 -10.09 -4.32
CA SER A 274 0.79 -11.51 -4.70
C SER A 274 0.25 -12.37 -3.55
N HIS A 275 -0.06 -13.64 -3.83
CA HIS A 275 -0.39 -14.61 -2.80
C HIS A 275 0.77 -14.80 -1.82
N MET A 276 0.43 -14.77 -0.52
CA MET A 276 1.39 -14.95 0.55
C MET A 276 1.76 -16.43 0.68
N LYS A 277 3.06 -16.70 0.78
CA LYS A 277 3.61 -18.05 0.92
C LYS A 277 4.16 -18.32 2.31
N TRP A 278 4.21 -19.59 2.69
CA TRP A 278 4.89 -20.00 3.91
C TRP A 278 6.38 -19.64 3.83
N GLY A 279 6.89 -19.03 4.90
CA GLY A 279 8.28 -18.55 5.00
C GLY A 279 8.57 -17.24 4.27
N GLN A 280 7.62 -16.67 3.52
CA GLN A 280 7.79 -15.36 2.91
C GLN A 280 7.91 -14.27 3.98
N SER A 281 8.88 -13.38 3.79
CA SER A 281 9.14 -12.29 4.74
C SER A 281 8.26 -11.08 4.46
N PHE A 282 7.70 -10.50 5.53
CA PHE A 282 6.85 -9.32 5.49
C PHE A 282 6.98 -8.48 6.77
N ARG A 283 6.54 -7.23 6.70
CA ARG A 283 6.32 -6.35 7.86
C ARG A 283 4.85 -6.38 8.27
N ILE A 284 4.59 -6.11 9.55
CA ILE A 284 3.23 -6.02 10.11
C ILE A 284 2.98 -4.57 10.53
N ARG A 285 2.15 -3.85 9.78
CA ARG A 285 1.84 -2.43 10.02
C ARG A 285 0.49 -2.28 10.72
N HIS A 286 0.43 -1.51 11.80
CA HIS A 286 -0.83 -1.15 12.45
C HIS A 286 -1.47 0.05 11.74
N ILE A 287 -2.71 -0.10 11.25
CA ILE A 287 -3.31 0.86 10.32
C ILE A 287 -3.46 2.25 10.93
N THR A 288 -4.16 2.34 12.07
CA THR A 288 -4.56 3.65 12.63
C THR A 288 -3.40 4.45 13.23
N THR A 289 -2.25 3.82 13.47
CA THR A 289 -1.04 4.51 13.96
C THR A 289 0.03 4.67 12.90
N GLY A 290 0.00 3.90 11.81
CA GLY A 290 1.06 3.84 10.82
C GLY A 290 2.37 3.17 11.29
N ARG A 291 2.43 2.71 12.53
CA ARG A 291 3.58 2.04 13.17
C ARG A 291 3.70 0.56 12.80
N TYR A 292 4.87 -0.02 13.03
CA TYR A 292 5.20 -1.40 12.70
C TYR A 292 5.51 -2.22 13.93
N LEU A 293 5.08 -3.49 13.93
CA LEU A 293 5.55 -4.47 14.90
C LEU A 293 7.05 -4.73 14.65
N CYS A 294 7.85 -4.70 15.71
CA CYS A 294 9.30 -4.69 15.61
C CYS A 294 9.93 -5.30 16.87
N LEU A 295 11.01 -6.06 16.73
CA LEU A 295 11.88 -6.45 17.83
C LEU A 295 12.97 -5.39 17.96
N ASP A 296 12.96 -4.60 19.02
CA ASP A 296 13.97 -3.56 19.23
C ASP A 296 15.35 -4.14 19.62
N ASP A 297 16.35 -3.28 19.75
CA ASP A 297 17.73 -3.67 20.08
C ASP A 297 17.85 -4.31 21.47
N ASP A 298 16.94 -3.99 22.40
CA ASP A 298 16.83 -4.60 23.73
C ASP A 298 16.10 -5.95 23.70
N LYS A 299 15.78 -6.46 22.51
CA LYS A 299 15.03 -7.69 22.25
C LYS A 299 13.63 -7.67 22.85
N VAL A 300 13.00 -6.50 22.89
CA VAL A 300 11.62 -6.31 23.31
C VAL A 300 10.73 -6.13 22.08
N LEU A 301 9.60 -6.84 22.05
CA LEU A 301 8.60 -6.66 21.00
C LEU A 301 7.82 -5.36 21.25
N MET A 302 7.88 -4.47 20.27
CA MET A 302 7.32 -3.12 20.33
C MET A 302 6.60 -2.76 19.02
N VAL A 303 5.78 -1.71 19.08
CA VAL A 303 5.12 -1.07 17.93
C VAL A 303 5.78 0.29 17.72
N VAL A 304 6.59 0.41 16.67
CA VAL A 304 7.53 1.51 16.46
C VAL A 304 7.21 2.33 15.20
N ASP A 305 7.66 3.57 15.18
CA ASP A 305 7.49 4.46 14.03
C ASP A 305 8.30 3.95 12.80
N PRO A 306 7.89 4.28 11.57
CA PRO A 306 8.47 3.74 10.34
C PRO A 306 10.01 3.89 10.25
N GLU A 307 10.55 4.98 10.76
CA GLU A 307 11.99 5.31 10.73
C GLU A 307 12.83 4.32 11.54
N LYS A 308 12.21 3.58 12.45
CA LYS A 308 12.86 2.55 13.28
C LYS A 308 12.55 1.12 12.81
N ALA A 309 11.76 0.97 11.75
CA ALA A 309 11.25 -0.31 11.28
C ALA A 309 12.09 -0.93 10.16
N ASN A 310 13.42 -0.89 10.26
CA ASN A 310 14.30 -1.51 9.26
C ASN A 310 14.05 -3.03 9.17
N THR A 311 14.36 -3.62 8.01
CA THR A 311 14.06 -5.03 7.70
C THR A 311 14.58 -6.01 8.74
N LYS A 312 15.77 -5.76 9.32
CA LYS A 312 16.36 -6.68 10.29
C LYS A 312 15.52 -6.82 11.56
N LEU A 313 14.85 -5.75 11.97
CA LEU A 313 14.08 -5.67 13.21
C LEU A 313 12.58 -5.91 13.02
N SER A 314 12.06 -5.69 11.81
CA SER A 314 10.61 -5.70 11.52
C SER A 314 10.15 -6.84 10.60
N ALA A 315 11.06 -7.71 10.13
CA ALA A 315 10.70 -8.82 9.27
C ALA A 315 10.18 -10.03 10.04
N PHE A 316 8.95 -10.43 9.71
CA PHE A 316 8.29 -11.64 10.17
C PHE A 316 7.97 -12.56 9.00
N CYS A 317 7.68 -13.82 9.29
CA CYS A 317 7.14 -14.76 8.32
C CYS A 317 6.11 -15.68 8.97
N PHE A 318 5.22 -16.24 8.15
CA PHE A 318 4.32 -17.30 8.59
C PHE A 318 4.96 -18.67 8.39
N ARG A 319 4.76 -19.56 9.36
CA ARG A 319 5.22 -20.95 9.36
C ARG A 319 4.04 -21.88 9.63
N ILE A 320 4.09 -23.08 9.04
CA ILE A 320 3.07 -24.13 9.22
C ILE A 320 3.18 -24.76 10.62
N SER A 321 4.41 -24.90 11.13
CA SER A 321 4.71 -25.46 12.44
C SER A 321 5.99 -24.85 13.01
N LYS A 322 6.27 -25.15 14.28
CA LYS A 322 7.51 -24.76 14.97
C LYS A 322 8.67 -25.72 14.76
N GLU A 323 8.48 -26.76 13.95
CA GLU A 323 9.55 -27.69 13.64
C GLU A 323 10.66 -26.98 12.85
N LYS A 324 11.91 -27.35 13.16
CA LYS A 324 13.09 -26.89 12.43
C LYS A 324 13.17 -27.58 11.07
N VAL A 325 12.17 -27.31 10.22
CA VAL A 325 12.24 -27.66 8.81
C VAL A 325 13.06 -26.57 8.13
N ASP A 326 14.15 -26.98 7.47
CA ASP A 326 14.85 -26.14 6.51
C ASP A 326 13.86 -25.76 5.41
N VAL A 327 13.18 -24.63 5.57
CA VAL A 327 12.40 -24.05 4.50
C VAL A 327 13.43 -23.46 3.56
N ALA A 328 13.72 -24.22 2.49
CA ALA A 328 14.50 -23.71 1.37
C ALA A 328 13.95 -22.33 1.01
N GLN A 329 14.84 -21.33 0.89
CA GLN A 329 14.44 -20.01 0.43
C GLN A 329 13.79 -20.18 -0.96
N LYS A 330 12.45 -20.19 -0.99
CA LYS A 330 11.70 -20.18 -2.24
C LYS A 330 12.07 -18.89 -2.95
N ARG A 331 12.53 -18.99 -4.20
CA ARG A 331 12.84 -17.81 -5.02
C ARG A 331 11.61 -16.94 -5.13
N ASP A 332 11.81 -15.63 -5.19
CA ASP A 332 10.75 -14.70 -5.54
C ASP A 332 10.16 -15.11 -6.89
N VAL A 333 8.84 -15.15 -6.94
CA VAL A 333 8.06 -15.46 -8.14
C VAL A 333 7.49 -14.14 -8.63
N GLU A 334 7.70 -13.84 -9.90
CA GLU A 334 6.96 -12.79 -10.61
C GLU A 334 5.55 -13.33 -10.90
N GLY A 335 4.53 -12.48 -10.75
CA GLY A 335 3.12 -12.90 -10.83
C GLY A 335 2.45 -13.11 -9.47
N MET A 336 1.19 -13.56 -9.51
CA MET A 336 0.41 -13.82 -8.30
C MET A 336 0.97 -14.99 -7.46
N GLY A 337 1.65 -15.94 -8.11
CA GLY A 337 2.23 -17.11 -7.45
C GLY A 337 1.19 -18.09 -6.92
N ILE A 338 1.65 -19.17 -6.28
CA ILE A 338 0.77 -20.23 -5.79
C ILE A 338 0.06 -19.78 -4.51
N PRO A 339 -1.29 -19.86 -4.44
CA PRO A 339 -2.04 -19.56 -3.23
C PRO A 339 -1.86 -20.66 -2.16
N GLU A 340 -1.27 -20.31 -1.01
CA GLU A 340 -0.92 -21.28 0.07
C GLU A 340 -1.69 -21.06 1.39
N ILE A 341 -1.97 -19.80 1.76
CA ILE A 341 -2.52 -19.43 3.07
C ILE A 341 -3.97 -18.97 2.88
N LYS A 342 -4.92 -19.62 3.56
CA LYS A 342 -6.35 -19.33 3.50
C LYS A 342 -6.84 -18.55 4.72
N TYR A 343 -7.76 -17.61 4.50
CA TYR A 343 -8.47 -16.92 5.57
C TYR A 343 -9.31 -17.89 6.40
N GLY A 344 -9.26 -17.78 7.73
CA GLY A 344 -10.03 -18.58 8.69
C GLY A 344 -9.66 -20.07 8.80
N GLU A 345 -9.04 -20.67 7.77
CA GLU A 345 -8.69 -22.09 7.75
C GLU A 345 -7.22 -22.36 8.11
N SER A 346 -6.30 -21.49 7.68
CA SER A 346 -4.87 -21.73 7.88
C SER A 346 -4.42 -21.33 9.28
N MET A 347 -3.77 -22.27 9.96
CA MET A 347 -3.13 -22.06 11.26
C MET A 347 -1.69 -21.58 11.05
N CYS A 348 -1.43 -20.32 11.38
CA CYS A 348 -0.18 -19.63 11.08
C CYS A 348 0.63 -19.39 12.35
N PHE A 349 1.87 -19.88 12.41
CA PHE A 349 2.83 -19.47 13.43
C PHE A 349 3.65 -18.30 12.92
N VAL A 350 3.74 -17.21 13.69
CA VAL A 350 4.52 -16.02 13.31
C VAL A 350 5.93 -16.15 13.87
N GLN A 351 6.93 -16.05 13.01
CA GLN A 351 8.35 -16.11 13.38
C GLN A 351 9.05 -14.82 12.98
N HIS A 352 9.87 -14.26 13.87
CA HIS A 352 10.77 -13.16 13.52
C HIS A 352 11.96 -13.69 12.70
N VAL A 353 12.17 -13.14 11.50
CA VAL A 353 13.07 -13.72 10.50
C VAL A 353 14.52 -13.69 10.97
N SER A 354 15.00 -12.57 11.50
CA SER A 354 16.42 -12.40 11.83
C SER A 354 16.87 -13.17 13.07
N THR A 355 15.95 -13.47 14.01
CA THR A 355 16.29 -14.13 15.29
C THR A 355 15.73 -15.54 15.40
N GLY A 356 14.77 -15.92 14.56
CA GLY A 356 14.06 -17.19 14.65
C GLY A 356 13.11 -17.30 15.84
N LEU A 357 12.89 -16.23 16.61
CA LEU A 357 11.99 -16.22 17.77
C LEU A 357 10.54 -16.28 17.32
N TRP A 358 9.71 -16.95 18.10
CA TRP A 358 8.27 -17.13 17.85
C TRP A 358 7.45 -16.07 18.55
N LEU A 359 6.46 -15.53 17.84
CA LEU A 359 5.45 -14.67 18.42
C LEU A 359 4.58 -15.50 19.37
N THR A 360 4.53 -15.10 20.63
CA THR A 360 3.78 -15.77 21.69
C THR A 360 3.29 -14.73 22.70
N TYR A 361 2.76 -15.14 23.84
CA TYR A 361 2.31 -14.24 24.89
C TYR A 361 3.08 -14.45 26.21
N ALA A 362 3.22 -13.38 26.98
CA ALA A 362 3.71 -13.46 28.35
C ALA A 362 2.61 -14.03 29.27
N ALA A 363 3.00 -14.85 30.23
CA ALA A 363 2.08 -15.33 31.26
C ALA A 363 1.43 -14.15 32.01
N LEU A 364 0.14 -14.27 32.31
CA LEU A 364 -0.58 -13.27 33.09
C LEU A 364 0.03 -13.14 34.49
N ASP A 365 0.13 -11.91 34.98
CA ASP A 365 0.49 -11.71 36.38
C ASP A 365 -0.64 -12.23 37.29
N ALA A 366 -0.28 -12.66 38.51
CA ALA A 366 -1.22 -13.29 39.45
C ALA A 366 -2.36 -12.34 39.88
N LYS A 367 -2.19 -11.02 39.72
CA LYS A 367 -3.20 -10.02 40.09
C LYS A 367 -4.20 -9.82 38.95
N ALA A 368 -3.75 -9.72 37.71
CA ALA A 368 -4.55 -9.63 36.49
C ALA A 368 -5.40 -10.89 36.30
N ALA A 369 -4.82 -12.07 36.55
CA ALA A 369 -5.55 -13.33 36.53
C ALA A 369 -6.69 -13.36 37.58
N ARG A 370 -6.44 -12.85 38.79
CA ARG A 370 -7.47 -12.76 39.85
C ARG A 370 -8.56 -11.73 39.54
N LEU A 371 -8.25 -10.68 38.79
CA LEU A 371 -9.18 -9.63 38.37
C LEU A 371 -9.97 -10.01 37.11
N GLY A 372 -9.71 -11.18 36.50
CA GLY A 372 -10.37 -11.63 35.27
C GLY A 372 -10.00 -10.81 34.03
N MET A 373 -8.88 -10.08 34.06
CA MET A 373 -8.43 -9.30 32.91
C MET A 373 -7.78 -10.22 31.88
N MET A 374 -8.45 -10.43 30.74
CA MET A 374 -7.97 -11.27 29.62
C MET A 374 -7.18 -10.43 28.61
N LYS A 375 -6.11 -9.75 29.07
CA LYS A 375 -5.19 -9.00 28.21
C LYS A 375 -3.78 -9.55 28.38
N ARG A 376 -3.27 -10.26 27.37
CA ARG A 376 -1.97 -10.94 27.41
C ARG A 376 -0.98 -10.20 26.53
N ARG A 377 0.13 -9.73 27.11
CA ARG A 377 1.16 -9.02 26.33
C ARG A 377 1.82 -9.98 25.35
N VAL A 378 1.91 -9.58 24.09
CA VAL A 378 2.62 -10.36 23.05
C VAL A 378 4.12 -10.12 23.18
N ILE A 379 4.91 -11.18 23.04
CA ILE A 379 6.37 -11.21 23.14
C ILE A 379 6.96 -12.10 22.04
N LEU A 380 8.29 -12.08 21.92
CA LEU A 380 9.04 -13.03 21.11
C LEU A 380 9.82 -13.97 22.02
N HIS A 381 9.65 -15.29 21.83
CA HIS A 381 10.27 -16.32 22.68
C HIS A 381 10.92 -17.43 21.84
N GLN A 382 11.93 -18.11 22.39
CA GLN A 382 12.67 -19.16 21.68
C GLN A 382 11.82 -20.40 21.36
N GLU A 383 10.90 -20.74 22.26
CA GLU A 383 10.01 -21.91 22.12
C GLU A 383 8.55 -21.51 21.82
N GLY A 384 8.09 -20.39 22.39
CA GLY A 384 6.67 -20.04 22.49
C GLY A 384 5.80 -21.12 23.15
N HIS A 385 4.48 -21.00 23.01
CA HIS A 385 3.50 -21.96 23.51
C HIS A 385 2.92 -22.86 22.40
N MET A 386 2.27 -23.97 22.78
CA MET A 386 1.73 -24.93 21.80
C MET A 386 0.48 -24.40 21.07
N ASP A 387 -0.20 -23.43 21.67
CA ASP A 387 -1.42 -22.78 21.21
C ASP A 387 -1.17 -21.45 20.48
N ASP A 388 0.08 -21.13 20.13
CA ASP A 388 0.46 -19.88 19.45
C ASP A 388 -0.10 -19.72 18.02
N ALA A 389 -0.70 -20.77 17.45
CA ALA A 389 -1.18 -20.74 16.09
C ALA A 389 -2.28 -19.68 15.91
N LEU A 390 -2.11 -18.83 14.89
CA LEU A 390 -3.02 -17.73 14.59
C LEU A 390 -3.85 -18.03 13.34
N THR A 391 -5.11 -17.65 13.36
CA THR A 391 -5.93 -17.58 12.15
C THR A 391 -5.95 -16.13 11.64
N VAL A 392 -5.97 -15.97 10.32
CA VAL A 392 -6.05 -14.66 9.67
C VAL A 392 -7.46 -14.41 9.17
N SER A 393 -8.01 -13.22 9.43
CA SER A 393 -9.35 -12.83 8.97
C SER A 393 -9.30 -11.47 8.29
N ARG A 394 -9.69 -11.42 7.01
CA ARG A 394 -9.65 -10.20 6.19
C ARG A 394 -10.72 -9.21 6.65
N SER A 395 -10.37 -7.93 6.77
CA SER A 395 -11.37 -6.87 6.97
C SER A 395 -12.15 -6.60 5.69
N GLN A 396 -13.37 -6.06 5.83
CA GLN A 396 -14.11 -5.51 4.69
C GLN A 396 -13.38 -4.29 4.12
N SER A 397 -13.65 -3.97 2.86
CA SER A 397 -13.02 -2.85 2.15
C SER A 397 -13.34 -1.52 2.81
N GLU A 398 -14.59 -1.28 3.20
CA GLU A 398 -15.02 -0.05 3.89
C GLU A 398 -14.37 0.09 5.26
N GLU A 399 -14.25 -1.01 6.02
CA GLU A 399 -13.57 -1.01 7.32
C GLU A 399 -12.08 -0.67 7.18
N SER A 400 -11.41 -1.29 6.19
CA SER A 400 -10.02 -1.00 5.86
C SER A 400 -9.82 0.47 5.46
N GLN A 401 -10.70 0.99 4.61
CA GLN A 401 -10.67 2.37 4.15
C GLN A 401 -10.87 3.36 5.32
N ALA A 402 -11.89 3.13 6.15
CA ALA A 402 -12.18 3.95 7.32
C ALA A 402 -11.01 3.95 8.33
N ALA A 403 -10.36 2.80 8.54
CA ALA A 403 -9.19 2.71 9.40
C ALA A 403 -8.01 3.57 8.89
N ARG A 404 -7.80 3.62 7.57
CA ARG A 404 -6.80 4.54 6.98
C ARG A 404 -7.23 5.99 7.10
N MET A 405 -8.51 6.32 6.92
CA MET A 405 -9.01 7.68 7.16
C MET A 405 -8.75 8.15 8.60
N ILE A 406 -8.89 7.27 9.60
CA ILE A 406 -8.55 7.57 11.00
C ILE A 406 -7.07 7.96 11.13
N TYR A 407 -6.16 7.22 10.50
CA TYR A 407 -4.73 7.52 10.51
C TYR A 407 -4.45 8.93 9.97
N SER A 408 -4.97 9.24 8.78
CA SER A 408 -4.70 10.49 8.07
C SER A 408 -5.35 11.69 8.78
N THR A 409 -6.58 11.52 9.25
CA THR A 409 -7.31 12.54 10.04
C THR A 409 -6.59 12.84 11.35
N THR A 410 -6.16 11.80 12.08
CA THR A 410 -5.44 11.98 13.35
C THR A 410 -4.09 12.65 13.12
N GLY A 411 -3.37 12.28 12.07
CA GLY A 411 -2.10 12.90 11.68
C GLY A 411 -2.24 14.39 11.40
N LEU A 412 -3.21 14.76 10.56
CA LEU A 412 -3.49 16.14 10.19
C LEU A 412 -3.86 17.00 11.40
N PHE A 413 -4.80 16.54 12.24
CA PHE A 413 -5.20 17.29 13.42
C PHE A 413 -4.07 17.39 14.45
N ARG A 414 -3.26 16.35 14.63
CA ARG A 414 -2.09 16.42 15.52
C ARG A 414 -1.09 17.47 15.06
N GLN A 415 -0.83 17.58 13.76
CA GLN A 415 0.05 18.61 13.21
C GLN A 415 -0.55 20.01 13.39
N PHE A 416 -1.84 20.17 13.12
CA PHE A 416 -2.56 21.43 13.31
C PHE A 416 -2.51 21.90 14.77
N ILE A 417 -2.83 21.02 15.73
CA ILE A 417 -2.79 21.32 17.17
C ILE A 417 -1.38 21.72 17.60
N LYS A 418 -0.34 20.98 17.18
CA LYS A 418 1.06 21.36 17.46
C LYS A 418 1.41 22.76 16.93
N GLY A 419 0.88 23.11 15.75
CA GLY A 419 1.00 24.45 15.19
C GLY A 419 0.40 25.51 16.11
N LEU A 420 -0.83 25.30 16.60
CA LEU A 420 -1.49 26.20 17.54
C LEU A 420 -0.74 26.33 18.87
N ASP A 421 -0.26 25.22 19.43
CA ASP A 421 0.52 25.21 20.68
C ASP A 421 1.80 26.05 20.54
N SER A 422 2.47 25.98 19.38
CA SER A 422 3.66 26.77 19.08
C SER A 422 3.40 28.28 19.02
N LEU A 423 2.16 28.70 18.70
CA LEU A 423 1.74 30.10 18.68
C LEU A 423 1.29 30.56 20.07
N SER A 424 0.61 29.70 20.83
CA SER A 424 0.18 29.96 22.21
C SER A 424 1.36 30.29 23.13
N GLY A 425 2.49 29.58 22.97
CA GLY A 425 3.72 29.86 23.69
C GLY A 425 4.38 31.21 23.36
N LYS A 426 4.09 31.80 22.19
CA LYS A 426 4.69 33.08 21.74
C LYS A 426 3.93 34.31 22.20
N ASN A 427 2.67 34.19 22.62
CA ASN A 427 1.86 35.30 23.14
C ASN A 427 2.12 35.62 24.64
N LYS A 428 3.13 35.00 25.26
CA LYS A 428 3.53 35.24 26.67
C LYS A 428 4.81 36.05 26.84
N SER A 429 5.15 36.92 25.91
CA SER A 429 6.15 37.98 26.15
C SER A 429 5.74 39.31 25.53
N PRO A 430 5.06 40.15 26.32
CA PRO A 430 5.44 41.55 26.41
C PRO A 430 5.62 41.95 27.89
N GLY A 431 6.85 42.25 28.29
CA GLY A 431 7.15 42.92 29.57
C GLY A 431 8.18 42.23 30.44
N SER A 432 9.46 42.54 30.19
CA SER A 432 10.42 42.85 31.26
C SER A 432 11.17 44.10 30.87
#